data_AF-A0A9D1K4F4-F1
#
_entry.id   AF-A0A9D1K4F4-F1
#
_cell.length_a   1.000
_cell.length_b   1.000
_cell.length_c   1.000
_cell.angle_alpha   90.00
_cell.angle_beta   90.00
_cell.angle_gamma   90.00
#
_symmetry.space_group_name_H-M   'P 1'
#
loop_
_entity.id
_entity.type
_entity.pdbx_description
1 polymer ?
#
loop_
_entity_poly.entity_id
_entity_poly.type
_entity_poly.pdbx_seq_one_letter_code
_entity_poly.pdbx_strand_id
1 'polypeptide(L)'
;GYKSEIIEENFKNLKNTIFIKEETALGTGGAILNAYNALKEDFYVINGDTFFDIDYSLFEDFSKNKPCTIALRYTNNISRYGMVEINEDFKITSFVEKGSLPENRIDGYINGGIYYLKKEVLKNFVKNFNGEFISLETEIFPKLLSSDKLYGLPLGGCFIDIGIPQDYSKAQELIPSWIKKKAKPALFIDKDGTLIVNTEYPHGRDFQIIESTIDIVKKYSEQGYHIVMVTNQAGVAKEKFSFTDMQENFEGIKEFYKTKGLKFDDIEFCPFHKDGTRIEYHFDTILRKPNPGMILKACDSLKIDLKNSIMIGDNPEIDNIKLPYLKCEILNEKELV
;
A
#
# COMPACT_ATOMS: atom_id res chain seq x y z
N GLY A 1 18.90 -24.33 -11.29
CA GLY A 1 17.44 -24.41 -11.25
C GLY A 1 16.93 -24.64 -12.65
N TYR A 2 15.63 -24.84 -12.79
CA TYR A 2 14.99 -25.03 -14.08
C TYR A 2 15.33 -23.89 -15.06
N LYS A 3 15.83 -24.23 -16.26
CA LYS A 3 16.17 -23.27 -17.33
C LYS A 3 17.13 -22.13 -16.93
N SER A 4 18.03 -22.36 -15.97
CA SER A 4 19.00 -21.34 -15.51
C SER A 4 19.85 -20.74 -16.64
N GLU A 5 20.16 -21.53 -17.66
CA GLU A 5 20.89 -21.10 -18.87
C GLU A 5 20.23 -19.90 -19.56
N ILE A 6 18.89 -19.86 -19.63
CA ILE A 6 18.15 -18.77 -20.27
C ILE A 6 18.33 -17.47 -19.50
N ILE A 7 18.31 -17.53 -18.16
CA ILE A 7 18.53 -16.35 -17.30
C ILE A 7 19.97 -15.85 -17.49
N GLU A 8 20.95 -16.75 -17.45
CA GLU A 8 22.35 -16.37 -17.67
C GLU A 8 22.56 -15.75 -19.05
N GLU A 9 22.03 -16.35 -20.11
CA GLU A 9 22.20 -15.82 -21.47
C GLU A 9 21.60 -14.42 -21.65
N ASN A 10 20.43 -14.16 -21.06
CA ASN A 10 19.76 -12.87 -21.14
C ASN A 10 20.47 -11.78 -20.32
N PHE A 11 21.08 -12.15 -19.19
CA PHE A 11 21.62 -11.19 -18.23
C PHE A 11 23.15 -11.16 -18.12
N LYS A 12 23.89 -12.03 -18.81
CA LYS A 12 25.37 -12.14 -18.74
C LYS A 12 26.14 -10.85 -19.02
N ASN A 13 25.53 -9.93 -19.77
CA ASN A 13 26.14 -8.65 -20.13
C ASN A 13 25.85 -7.53 -19.12
N LEU A 14 25.03 -7.79 -18.09
CA LEU A 14 24.83 -6.85 -16.99
C LEU A 14 26.11 -6.73 -16.16
N LYS A 15 26.47 -5.48 -15.84
CA LYS A 15 27.63 -5.20 -14.99
C LYS A 15 27.34 -5.61 -13.55
N ASN A 16 28.37 -6.10 -12.86
CA ASN A 16 28.31 -6.48 -11.44
C ASN A 16 27.27 -7.57 -11.12
N THR A 17 27.06 -8.50 -12.05
CA THR A 17 26.12 -9.61 -11.89
C THR A 17 26.87 -10.90 -11.57
N ILE A 18 26.36 -11.64 -10.60
CA ILE A 18 26.82 -12.99 -10.24
C ILE A 18 25.62 -13.91 -10.38
N PHE A 19 25.81 -15.04 -11.04
CA PHE A 19 24.80 -16.09 -11.17
C PHE A 19 25.13 -17.21 -10.20
N ILE A 20 24.14 -17.58 -9.38
CA ILE A 20 24.26 -18.65 -8.40
C ILE A 20 23.23 -19.70 -8.77
N LYS A 21 23.72 -20.85 -9.22
CA LYS A 21 22.87 -21.97 -9.64
C LYS A 21 22.49 -22.80 -8.42
N GLU A 22 21.25 -23.22 -8.40
CA GLU A 22 20.76 -24.32 -7.55
C GLU A 22 20.72 -25.61 -8.40
N GLU A 23 21.21 -26.75 -7.90
CA GLU A 23 21.12 -28.01 -8.64
C GLU A 23 19.72 -28.63 -8.50
N THR A 24 19.13 -28.47 -7.33
CA THR A 24 17.75 -28.85 -6.97
C THR A 24 16.98 -27.62 -6.52
N ALA A 25 15.65 -27.69 -6.43
CA ALA A 25 14.86 -26.58 -5.91
C ALA A 25 15.16 -26.37 -4.41
N LEU A 26 15.69 -25.19 -4.06
CA LEU A 26 16.06 -24.87 -2.67
C LEU A 26 15.00 -24.07 -1.92
N GLY A 27 13.95 -23.61 -2.62
CA GLY A 27 12.96 -22.69 -2.05
C GLY A 27 13.51 -21.27 -1.87
N THR A 28 12.64 -20.33 -1.49
CA THR A 28 12.98 -18.89 -1.39
C THR A 28 14.08 -18.63 -0.35
N GLY A 29 14.02 -19.30 0.80
CA GLY A 29 15.02 -19.18 1.85
C GLY A 29 16.33 -19.89 1.48
N GLY A 30 16.24 -21.11 0.95
CA GLY A 30 17.42 -21.89 0.58
C GLY A 30 18.21 -21.24 -0.55
N ALA A 31 17.54 -20.59 -1.51
CA ALA A 31 18.21 -19.81 -2.56
C ALA A 31 19.05 -18.66 -1.99
N ILE A 32 18.55 -17.95 -0.97
CA ILE A 32 19.30 -16.87 -0.30
C ILE A 32 20.48 -17.43 0.50
N LEU A 33 20.27 -18.54 1.21
CA LEU A 33 21.34 -19.20 1.98
C LEU A 33 22.44 -19.75 1.07
N ASN A 34 22.08 -20.31 -0.09
CA ASN A 34 23.03 -20.70 -1.13
C ASN A 34 23.84 -19.50 -1.65
N ALA A 35 23.20 -18.32 -1.71
CA ALA A 35 23.85 -17.07 -2.10
C ALA A 35 24.65 -16.37 -0.97
N TYR A 36 24.58 -16.84 0.28
CA TYR A 36 24.98 -16.08 1.47
C TYR A 36 26.38 -15.45 1.38
N ASN A 37 27.36 -16.17 0.85
CA ASN A 37 28.74 -15.68 0.75
C ASN A 37 28.91 -14.52 -0.24
N ALA A 38 28.03 -14.41 -1.23
CA ALA A 38 28.04 -13.31 -2.20
C ALA A 38 27.26 -12.07 -1.73
N LEU A 39 26.43 -12.21 -0.68
CA LEU A 39 25.59 -11.12 -0.18
C LEU A 39 26.41 -10.07 0.58
N LYS A 40 26.01 -8.81 0.43
CA LYS A 40 26.46 -7.69 1.28
C LYS A 40 25.81 -7.76 2.67
N GLU A 41 26.26 -6.90 3.59
CA GLU A 41 25.70 -6.83 4.94
C GLU A 41 24.21 -6.46 4.95
N ASP A 42 23.81 -5.48 4.14
CA ASP A 42 22.40 -5.16 3.90
C ASP A 42 22.10 -5.40 2.42
N PHE A 43 20.96 -6.03 2.13
CA PHE A 43 20.60 -6.37 0.76
C PHE A 43 19.08 -6.50 0.56
N TYR A 44 18.68 -6.35 -0.69
CA TYR A 44 17.32 -6.63 -1.13
C TYR A 44 17.20 -8.07 -1.61
N VAL A 45 16.03 -8.65 -1.36
CA VAL A 45 15.54 -9.84 -2.05
C VAL A 45 14.27 -9.43 -2.77
N ILE A 46 14.16 -9.80 -4.04
CA ILE A 46 13.03 -9.46 -4.91
C ILE A 46 12.61 -10.74 -5.63
N ASN A 47 11.32 -11.08 -5.55
CA ASN A 47 10.74 -12.19 -6.29
C ASN A 47 10.86 -11.93 -7.81
N GLY A 48 11.22 -12.96 -8.58
CA GLY A 48 11.43 -12.83 -10.02
C GLY A 48 10.14 -12.77 -10.85
N ASP A 49 9.01 -13.11 -10.25
CA ASP A 49 7.67 -13.22 -10.86
C ASP A 49 6.67 -12.17 -10.31
N THR A 50 7.14 -11.24 -9.49
CA THR A 50 6.32 -10.15 -8.95
C THR A 50 6.88 -8.81 -9.39
N PHE A 51 6.03 -7.97 -9.98
CA PHE A 51 6.33 -6.56 -10.20
C PHE A 51 5.63 -5.72 -9.14
N PHE A 52 6.39 -5.02 -8.31
CA PHE A 52 5.86 -4.06 -7.34
C PHE A 52 6.68 -2.77 -7.39
N ASP A 53 6.13 -1.73 -8.02
CA ASP A 53 6.80 -0.44 -8.23
C ASP A 53 6.76 0.43 -6.97
N ILE A 54 7.64 0.11 -6.01
CA ILE A 54 7.78 0.84 -4.75
C ILE A 54 8.81 1.96 -4.83
N ASP A 55 8.71 2.92 -3.92
CA ASP A 55 9.82 3.85 -3.64
C ASP A 55 10.89 3.15 -2.77
N TYR A 56 11.98 2.73 -3.40
CA TYR A 56 13.10 2.08 -2.73
C TYR A 56 13.83 2.98 -1.73
N SER A 57 13.89 4.30 -1.95
CA SER A 57 14.53 5.22 -1.02
C SER A 57 13.75 5.27 0.29
N LEU A 58 12.43 5.38 0.19
CA LEU A 58 11.53 5.35 1.34
C LEU A 58 11.61 4.00 2.06
N PHE A 59 11.58 2.89 1.32
CA PHE A 59 11.67 1.56 1.89
C PHE A 59 13.01 1.33 2.60
N GLU A 60 14.14 1.79 2.02
CA GLU A 60 15.47 1.72 2.63
C GLU A 60 15.56 2.58 3.90
N ASP A 61 15.09 3.83 3.85
CA ASP A 61 15.16 4.76 4.98
C ASP A 61 14.43 4.21 6.21
N PHE A 62 13.29 3.56 5.98
CA PHE A 62 12.57 2.85 7.03
C PHE A 62 13.31 1.59 7.51
N SER A 63 13.92 0.84 6.59
CA SER A 63 14.45 -0.52 6.85
C SER A 63 15.87 -0.56 7.40
N LYS A 64 16.70 0.46 7.17
CA LYS A 64 18.15 0.46 7.51
C LYS A 64 18.50 0.10 8.97
N ASN A 65 17.60 0.44 9.90
CA ASN A 65 17.77 0.17 11.33
C ASN A 65 17.00 -1.07 11.82
N LYS A 66 16.43 -1.86 10.90
CA LYS A 66 15.60 -3.03 11.19
C LYS A 66 16.29 -4.30 10.69
N PRO A 67 16.15 -5.45 11.38
CA PRO A 67 16.82 -6.69 10.96
C PRO A 67 16.25 -7.26 9.65
N CYS A 68 14.93 -7.24 9.50
CA CYS A 68 14.23 -7.68 8.30
C CYS A 68 12.94 -6.87 8.14
N THR A 69 12.73 -6.35 6.93
CA THR A 69 11.49 -5.64 6.57
C THR A 69 10.90 -6.23 5.29
N ILE A 70 9.60 -6.46 5.30
CA ILE A 70 8.80 -6.87 4.14
C ILE A 70 8.09 -5.64 3.56
N ALA A 71 8.18 -5.45 2.24
CA ALA A 71 7.33 -4.51 1.52
C ALA A 71 5.90 -5.06 1.49
N LEU A 72 4.97 -4.38 2.14
CA LEU A 72 3.58 -4.82 2.23
C LEU A 72 2.74 -4.13 1.19
N ARG A 73 1.90 -4.93 0.51
CA ARG A 73 0.97 -4.48 -0.50
C ARG A 73 -0.44 -4.47 0.09
N TYR A 74 -1.14 -3.33 0.05
CA TYR A 74 -2.56 -3.30 0.36
C TYR A 74 -3.39 -3.91 -0.78
N THR A 75 -4.40 -4.70 -0.44
CA THR A 75 -5.37 -5.23 -1.40
C THR A 75 -6.76 -5.31 -0.77
N ASN A 76 -7.78 -5.01 -1.56
CA ASN A 76 -9.20 -5.26 -1.25
C ASN A 76 -9.67 -6.63 -1.74
N ASN A 77 -8.75 -7.49 -2.18
CA ASN A 77 -9.01 -8.85 -2.59
C ASN A 77 -8.01 -9.80 -1.93
N ILE A 78 -8.35 -10.21 -0.71
CA ILE A 78 -7.57 -11.17 0.08
C ILE A 78 -7.94 -12.63 -0.22
N SER A 79 -8.88 -12.89 -1.14
CA SER A 79 -9.34 -14.25 -1.46
C SER A 79 -8.26 -15.14 -2.10
N ARG A 80 -7.12 -14.58 -2.52
CA ARG A 80 -6.05 -15.28 -3.22
C ARG A 80 -4.75 -15.39 -2.44
N TYR A 81 -4.59 -14.61 -1.37
CA TYR A 81 -3.31 -14.43 -0.69
C TYR A 81 -3.44 -14.64 0.82
N GLY A 82 -2.33 -15.02 1.46
CA GLY A 82 -2.21 -14.87 2.89
C GLY A 82 -2.07 -13.40 3.27
N MET A 83 -2.55 -13.03 4.45
CA MET A 83 -2.51 -11.68 4.98
C MET A 83 -1.38 -11.52 6.01
N VAL A 84 -0.83 -10.32 6.09
CA VAL A 84 0.18 -9.93 7.07
C VAL A 84 -0.46 -8.91 8.02
N GLU A 85 -0.39 -9.16 9.31
CA GLU A 85 -0.81 -8.19 10.32
C GLU A 85 0.40 -7.46 10.90
N ILE A 86 0.21 -6.16 11.14
CA ILE A 86 1.23 -5.29 11.74
C ILE A 86 0.64 -4.51 12.90
N ASN A 87 1.47 -4.18 13.88
CA ASN A 87 1.13 -3.24 14.95
C ASN A 87 1.46 -1.79 14.56
N GLU A 88 1.26 -0.85 15.48
CA GLU A 88 1.50 0.58 15.25
C GLU A 88 2.98 0.94 15.04
N ASP A 89 3.90 0.10 15.52
CA ASP A 89 5.35 0.22 15.29
C ASP A 89 5.80 -0.48 14.00
N PHE A 90 4.86 -0.92 13.16
CA PHE A 90 5.09 -1.65 11.92
C PHE A 90 5.82 -3.00 12.11
N LYS A 91 5.80 -3.56 13.32
CA LYS A 91 6.22 -4.95 13.55
C LYS A 91 5.16 -5.89 13.02
N ILE A 92 5.57 -6.94 12.32
CA ILE A 92 4.65 -8.00 11.92
C ILE A 92 4.25 -8.77 13.18
N THR A 93 2.95 -9.02 13.34
CA THR A 93 2.40 -9.75 14.50
C THR A 93 1.91 -11.14 14.13
N SER A 94 1.44 -11.33 12.89
CA SER A 94 0.95 -12.62 12.42
C SER A 94 1.00 -12.72 10.89
N PHE A 95 1.04 -13.96 10.40
CA PHE A 95 0.71 -14.31 9.03
C PHE A 95 -0.58 -15.13 9.07
N VAL A 96 -1.60 -14.69 8.36
CA VAL A 96 -2.90 -15.36 8.29
C VAL A 96 -3.02 -16.05 6.95
N GLU A 97 -3.20 -17.36 6.95
CA GLU A 97 -3.39 -18.11 5.71
C GLU A 97 -4.75 -17.78 5.07
N LYS A 98 -4.82 -17.88 3.74
CA LYS A 98 -6.01 -17.60 2.93
C LYS A 98 -7.29 -18.31 3.43
N GLY A 99 -7.16 -19.48 4.05
CA GLY A 99 -8.28 -20.27 4.57
C GLY A 99 -8.73 -19.92 6.00
N SER A 100 -8.04 -19.00 6.66
CA SER A 100 -8.27 -18.64 8.07
C SER A 100 -8.56 -17.15 8.26
N LEU A 101 -9.00 -16.48 7.19
CA LEU A 101 -9.36 -15.07 7.23
C LEU A 101 -10.63 -14.86 8.07
N PRO A 102 -10.69 -13.80 8.91
CA PRO A 102 -11.91 -13.47 9.64
C PRO A 102 -13.10 -13.23 8.70
N GLU A 103 -14.30 -13.70 9.07
CA GLU A 103 -15.51 -13.55 8.26
C GLU A 103 -15.83 -12.07 7.94
N ASN A 104 -15.49 -11.16 8.86
CA ASN A 104 -15.72 -9.73 8.72
C ASN A 104 -14.47 -8.96 8.24
N ARG A 105 -13.66 -9.55 7.37
CA ARG A 105 -12.51 -8.88 6.75
C ARG A 105 -12.53 -9.00 5.23
N ILE A 106 -12.46 -7.85 4.55
CA ILE A 106 -12.52 -7.74 3.09
C ILE A 106 -11.19 -7.33 2.46
N ASP A 107 -10.29 -6.76 3.26
CA ASP A 107 -9.03 -6.20 2.82
C ASP A 107 -7.89 -6.54 3.79
N GLY A 108 -6.66 -6.34 3.32
CA GLY A 108 -5.49 -6.74 4.08
C GLY A 108 -4.20 -6.29 3.43
N TYR A 109 -3.14 -6.38 4.21
CA TYR A 109 -1.79 -6.35 3.67
C TYR A 109 -1.39 -7.76 3.23
N ILE A 110 -0.76 -7.87 2.07
CA ILE A 110 -0.14 -9.09 1.57
C ILE A 110 1.36 -8.87 1.43
N ASN A 111 2.11 -9.96 1.40
CA ASN A 111 3.53 -9.92 1.09
C ASN A 111 3.74 -9.42 -0.35
N GLY A 112 4.49 -8.33 -0.51
CA GLY A 112 4.77 -7.72 -1.81
C GLY A 112 5.92 -8.36 -2.59
N GLY A 113 6.56 -9.41 -2.05
CA GLY A 113 7.68 -10.11 -2.71
C GLY A 113 8.98 -9.31 -2.76
N ILE A 114 9.07 -8.22 -1.99
CA ILE A 114 10.28 -7.41 -1.82
C ILE A 114 10.63 -7.37 -0.34
N TYR A 115 11.90 -7.62 -0.06
CA TYR A 115 12.42 -7.71 1.31
C TYR A 115 13.73 -6.94 1.43
N TYR A 116 13.93 -6.29 2.56
CA TYR A 116 15.23 -5.74 2.97
C TYR A 116 15.73 -6.52 4.18
N LEU A 117 16.91 -7.12 4.08
CA LEU A 117 17.47 -7.97 5.12
C LEU A 117 18.88 -7.53 5.48
N LYS A 118 19.17 -7.64 6.78
CA LYS A 118 20.55 -7.69 7.27
C LYS A 118 21.06 -9.11 7.22
N LYS A 119 22.23 -9.34 6.64
CA LYS A 119 22.89 -10.64 6.51
C LYS A 119 23.06 -11.36 7.84
N GLU A 120 23.18 -10.63 8.94
CA GLU A 120 23.26 -11.20 10.28
C GLU A 120 22.04 -12.05 10.67
N VAL A 121 20.84 -11.74 10.16
CA VAL A 121 19.61 -12.48 10.53
C VAL A 121 19.63 -13.91 9.99
N LEU A 122 20.41 -14.17 8.94
CA LEU A 122 20.55 -15.47 8.30
C LEU A 122 21.71 -16.30 8.87
N LYS A 123 22.51 -15.75 9.78
CA LYS A 123 23.75 -16.38 10.27
C LYS A 123 23.55 -17.75 10.91
N ASN A 124 22.45 -17.95 11.63
CA ASN A 124 22.14 -19.25 12.25
C ASN A 124 21.58 -20.25 11.24
N PHE A 125 20.89 -19.78 10.20
CA PHE A 125 20.32 -20.61 9.16
C PHE A 125 21.42 -21.16 8.25
N VAL A 126 22.32 -20.29 7.77
CA VAL A 126 23.39 -20.70 6.85
C VAL A 126 24.36 -21.70 7.49
N LYS A 127 24.59 -21.62 8.82
CA LYS A 127 25.45 -22.58 9.53
C LYS A 127 24.96 -24.02 9.45
N ASN A 128 23.65 -24.21 9.37
CA ASN A 128 23.02 -25.53 9.34
C ASN A 128 22.54 -25.93 7.95
N PHE A 129 22.72 -25.05 6.95
CA PHE A 129 22.23 -25.24 5.60
C PHE A 129 23.11 -26.23 4.83
N ASN A 130 22.49 -27.29 4.33
CA ASN A 130 23.12 -28.38 3.59
C ASN A 130 22.47 -28.61 2.21
N GLY A 131 21.87 -27.58 1.62
CA GLY A 131 21.23 -27.65 0.30
C GLY A 131 19.81 -28.24 0.33
N GLU A 132 19.16 -28.23 1.49
CA GLU A 132 17.76 -28.61 1.64
C GLU A 132 16.79 -27.51 1.19
N PHE A 133 15.53 -27.88 0.93
CA PHE A 133 14.48 -26.92 0.62
C PHE A 133 14.11 -26.11 1.88
N ILE A 134 14.23 -24.79 1.80
CA ILE A 134 13.84 -23.85 2.86
C ILE A 134 13.00 -22.74 2.23
N SER A 135 11.80 -22.51 2.75
CA SER A 135 10.97 -21.34 2.41
C SER A 135 11.22 -20.22 3.41
N LEU A 136 11.32 -18.98 2.93
CA LEU A 136 11.34 -17.80 3.79
C LEU A 136 10.11 -17.76 4.69
N GLU A 137 8.95 -17.98 4.09
CA GLU A 137 7.62 -17.77 4.66
C GLU A 137 7.30 -18.79 5.77
N THR A 138 7.74 -20.03 5.62
CA THR A 138 7.43 -21.10 6.59
C THR A 138 8.56 -21.43 7.56
N GLU A 139 9.83 -21.11 7.23
CA GLU A 139 10.98 -21.52 8.04
C GLU A 139 11.79 -20.36 8.64
N ILE A 140 11.90 -19.23 7.94
CA ILE A 140 12.73 -18.10 8.36
C ILE A 140 11.89 -17.03 9.06
N PHE A 141 10.86 -16.51 8.39
CA PHE A 141 9.98 -15.47 8.93
C PHE A 141 9.33 -15.84 10.25
N PRO A 142 8.84 -17.07 10.50
CA PRO A 142 8.28 -17.41 11.80
C PRO A 142 9.30 -17.31 12.95
N LYS A 143 10.58 -17.60 12.70
CA LYS A 143 11.66 -17.46 13.70
C LYS A 143 12.09 -16.00 13.89
N LEU A 144 12.01 -15.17 12.84
CA LEU A 144 12.23 -13.72 12.97
C LEU A 144 11.06 -13.03 13.68
N LEU A 145 9.84 -13.49 13.42
CA LEU A 145 8.63 -13.05 14.09
C LEU A 145 8.70 -13.32 15.59
N SER A 146 9.02 -14.55 15.99
CA SER A 146 9.12 -14.94 17.40
C SER A 146 10.28 -14.28 18.15
N SER A 147 11.19 -13.61 17.45
CA SER A 147 12.31 -12.86 18.03
C SER A 147 12.20 -11.35 17.87
N ASP A 148 11.02 -10.82 17.50
CA ASP A 148 10.77 -9.37 17.35
C ASP A 148 11.64 -8.69 16.26
N LYS A 149 12.08 -9.45 15.25
CA LYS A 149 13.01 -9.00 14.21
C LYS A 149 12.36 -8.74 12.86
N LEU A 150 11.05 -8.87 12.76
CA LEU A 150 10.31 -8.83 11.50
C LEU A 150 9.34 -7.65 11.45
N TYR A 151 9.51 -6.81 10.43
CA TYR A 151 8.74 -5.60 10.23
C TYR A 151 8.08 -5.60 8.85
N GLY A 152 7.01 -4.84 8.70
CA GLY A 152 6.29 -4.71 7.45
C GLY A 152 5.96 -3.25 7.18
N LEU A 153 6.34 -2.75 6.00
CA LEU A 153 6.02 -1.39 5.58
C LEU A 153 4.97 -1.41 4.48
N PRO A 154 3.74 -0.93 4.72
CA PRO A 154 2.77 -0.69 3.65
C PRO A 154 3.35 0.27 2.62
N LEU A 155 3.25 -0.06 1.34
CA LEU A 155 3.74 0.75 0.23
C LEU A 155 2.70 0.82 -0.88
N GLY A 156 2.63 1.97 -1.54
CA GLY A 156 1.79 2.21 -2.71
C GLY A 156 2.56 1.97 -4.00
N GLY A 157 1.85 1.68 -5.08
CA GLY A 157 2.44 1.48 -6.40
C GLY A 157 1.81 0.31 -7.14
N CYS A 158 2.07 0.23 -8.45
CA CYS A 158 1.55 -0.85 -9.28
C CYS A 158 2.12 -2.19 -8.82
N PHE A 159 1.22 -3.15 -8.65
CA PHE A 159 1.53 -4.51 -8.23
C PHE A 159 0.91 -5.51 -9.21
N ILE A 160 1.71 -6.46 -9.68
CA ILE A 160 1.22 -7.63 -10.41
C ILE A 160 2.12 -8.83 -10.16
N ASP A 161 1.50 -9.97 -9.88
CA ASP A 161 2.17 -11.26 -9.79
C ASP A 161 1.83 -12.07 -11.05
N ILE A 162 2.84 -12.56 -11.76
CA ILE A 162 2.67 -13.24 -13.06
C ILE A 162 2.61 -14.77 -12.93
N GLY A 163 2.29 -15.30 -11.75
CA GLY A 163 2.20 -16.75 -11.49
C GLY A 163 1.09 -17.48 -12.26
N ILE A 164 0.13 -16.77 -12.87
CA ILE A 164 -0.93 -17.36 -13.71
C ILE A 164 -0.98 -16.74 -15.12
N PRO A 165 -1.41 -17.49 -16.16
CA PRO A 165 -1.41 -17.02 -17.54
C PRO A 165 -2.19 -15.71 -17.76
N GLN A 166 -3.30 -15.52 -17.04
CA GLN A 166 -4.12 -14.31 -17.15
C GLN A 166 -3.36 -13.07 -16.68
N ASP A 167 -2.64 -13.16 -15.57
CA ASP A 167 -1.90 -12.03 -15.01
C ASP A 167 -0.59 -11.80 -15.78
N TYR A 168 0.07 -12.86 -16.27
CA TYR A 168 1.17 -12.73 -17.24
C TYR A 168 0.76 -11.97 -18.51
N SER A 169 -0.44 -12.26 -19.06
CA SER A 169 -0.98 -11.55 -20.21
C SER A 169 -1.25 -10.07 -19.91
N LYS A 170 -1.89 -9.77 -18.77
CA LYS A 170 -2.12 -8.39 -18.33
C LYS A 170 -0.82 -7.62 -18.12
N ALA A 171 0.23 -8.25 -17.61
CA ALA A 171 1.52 -7.63 -17.36
C ALA A 171 2.16 -7.05 -18.63
N GLN A 172 1.89 -7.65 -19.80
CA GLN A 172 2.42 -7.18 -21.09
C GLN A 172 1.94 -5.77 -21.45
N GLU A 173 0.77 -5.36 -20.98
CA GLU A 173 0.23 -4.00 -21.20
C GLU A 173 0.42 -3.11 -19.96
N LEU A 174 0.16 -3.67 -18.77
CA LEU A 174 0.20 -2.95 -17.50
C LEU A 174 1.58 -2.36 -17.22
N ILE A 175 2.64 -3.18 -17.29
CA ILE A 175 3.99 -2.74 -16.90
C ILE A 175 4.51 -1.67 -17.87
N PRO A 176 4.50 -1.86 -19.21
CA PRO A 176 4.96 -0.82 -20.14
C PRO A 176 4.17 0.49 -20.07
N SER A 177 2.86 0.41 -19.80
CA SER A 177 2.03 1.60 -19.56
C SER A 177 2.43 2.32 -18.28
N TRP A 178 2.65 1.55 -17.20
CA TRP A 178 2.99 2.09 -15.89
C TRP A 178 4.37 2.76 -15.83
N ILE A 179 5.40 2.12 -16.39
CA ILE A 179 6.77 2.67 -16.35
C ILE A 179 6.90 3.98 -17.11
N LYS A 180 6.03 4.22 -18.12
CA LYS A 180 5.98 5.49 -18.88
C LYS A 180 5.35 6.63 -18.10
N LYS A 181 4.54 6.34 -17.07
CA LYS A 181 3.95 7.38 -16.21
C LYS A 181 5.05 8.06 -15.40
N LYS A 182 4.96 9.39 -15.29
CA LYS A 182 5.77 10.17 -14.35
C LYS A 182 5.08 10.20 -13.00
N ALA A 183 5.82 9.93 -11.94
CA ALA A 183 5.32 10.07 -10.59
C ALA A 183 5.05 11.56 -10.28
N LYS A 184 3.99 11.83 -9.53
CA LYS A 184 3.62 13.18 -9.09
C LYS A 184 3.18 13.14 -7.62
N PRO A 185 3.44 14.18 -6.84
CA PRO A 185 2.89 14.26 -5.49
C PRO A 185 1.38 14.43 -5.53
N ALA A 186 0.70 14.12 -4.43
CA ALA A 186 -0.73 14.25 -4.28
C ALA A 186 -1.10 15.12 -3.07
N LEU A 187 -2.13 15.94 -3.24
CA LEU A 187 -2.93 16.47 -2.15
C LEU A 187 -4.07 15.47 -1.92
N PHE A 188 -3.98 14.74 -0.83
CA PHE A 188 -5.11 14.02 -0.26
C PHE A 188 -5.88 14.99 0.63
N ILE A 189 -7.19 15.07 0.44
CA ILE A 189 -8.03 16.03 1.17
C ILE A 189 -9.30 15.37 1.68
N ASP A 190 -9.63 15.57 2.97
CA ASP A 190 -10.90 15.10 3.51
C ASP A 190 -12.09 15.89 2.92
N LYS A 191 -13.26 15.28 2.98
CA LYS A 191 -14.52 15.86 2.50
C LYS A 191 -15.24 16.63 3.61
N ASP A 192 -15.73 15.91 4.61
CA ASP A 192 -16.61 16.45 5.66
C ASP A 192 -15.77 17.17 6.71
N GLY A 193 -16.04 18.45 6.95
CA GLY A 193 -15.25 19.31 7.86
C GLY A 193 -14.08 20.02 7.18
N THR A 194 -13.74 19.62 5.95
CA THR A 194 -12.62 20.17 5.19
C THR A 194 -13.08 20.78 3.86
N LEU A 195 -13.52 20.00 2.87
CA LEU A 195 -14.05 20.55 1.61
C LEU A 195 -15.45 21.16 1.77
N ILE A 196 -16.27 20.53 2.61
CA ILE A 196 -17.64 20.95 2.94
C ILE A 196 -17.84 21.05 4.44
N VAL A 197 -18.80 21.87 4.87
CA VAL A 197 -19.21 21.97 6.27
C VAL A 197 -19.68 20.59 6.74
N ASN A 198 -19.18 20.14 7.89
CA ASN A 198 -19.57 18.88 8.49
C ASN A 198 -21.00 18.98 9.07
N THR A 199 -21.94 18.29 8.44
CA THR A 199 -23.34 18.17 8.91
C THR A 199 -23.65 16.78 9.48
N GLU A 200 -22.61 15.98 9.76
CA GLU A 200 -22.63 14.54 10.06
C GLU A 200 -23.16 13.64 8.93
N TYR A 201 -24.27 14.01 8.30
CA TYR A 201 -24.94 13.23 7.24
C TYR A 201 -25.42 14.13 6.09
N PRO A 202 -24.53 14.60 5.20
CA PRO A 202 -24.95 15.38 4.04
C PRO A 202 -25.78 14.49 3.09
N HIS A 203 -27.00 14.93 2.77
CA HIS A 203 -27.91 14.22 1.90
C HIS A 203 -27.79 14.74 0.46
N GLY A 204 -27.24 13.91 -0.44
CA GLY A 204 -27.15 14.24 -1.86
C GLY A 204 -26.40 15.55 -2.10
N ARG A 205 -27.04 16.48 -2.82
CA ARG A 205 -26.45 17.77 -3.23
C ARG A 205 -26.63 18.91 -2.23
N ASP A 206 -27.18 18.65 -1.05
CA ASP A 206 -27.30 19.66 0.01
C ASP A 206 -26.01 19.72 0.83
N PHE A 207 -25.08 20.57 0.41
CA PHE A 207 -23.81 20.82 1.09
C PHE A 207 -23.39 22.28 0.96
N GLN A 208 -22.66 22.75 1.97
CA GLN A 208 -22.01 24.06 1.95
C GLN A 208 -20.51 23.87 1.79
N ILE A 209 -19.92 24.50 0.77
CA ILE A 209 -18.47 24.47 0.54
C ILE A 209 -17.78 25.35 1.58
N ILE A 210 -16.64 24.89 2.08
CA ILE A 210 -15.72 25.69 2.88
C ILE A 210 -14.84 26.49 1.92
N GLU A 211 -15.12 27.78 1.75
CA GLU A 211 -14.51 28.60 0.68
C GLU A 211 -12.99 28.69 0.78
N SER A 212 -12.42 28.71 1.99
CA SER A 212 -10.98 28.81 2.20
C SER A 212 -10.22 27.61 1.61
N THR A 213 -10.85 26.44 1.51
CA THR A 213 -10.20 25.25 0.94
C THR A 213 -10.09 25.28 -0.59
N ILE A 214 -10.85 26.14 -1.26
CA ILE A 214 -10.77 26.33 -2.72
C ILE A 214 -9.37 26.80 -3.10
N ASP A 215 -8.81 27.77 -2.36
CA ASP A 215 -7.47 28.31 -2.61
C ASP A 215 -6.37 27.28 -2.32
N ILE A 216 -6.57 26.42 -1.33
CA ILE A 216 -5.67 25.29 -1.03
C ILE A 216 -5.64 24.33 -2.22
N VAL A 217 -6.80 23.84 -2.66
CA VAL A 217 -6.90 22.91 -3.81
C VAL A 217 -6.31 23.55 -5.07
N LYS A 218 -6.61 24.83 -5.31
CA LYS A 218 -6.07 25.58 -6.46
C LYS A 218 -4.54 25.66 -6.42
N LYS A 219 -3.95 26.03 -5.28
CA LYS A 219 -2.50 26.10 -5.09
C LYS A 219 -1.82 24.77 -5.43
N TYR A 220 -2.32 23.66 -4.91
CA TYR A 220 -1.75 22.33 -5.19
C TYR A 220 -1.96 21.90 -6.64
N SER A 221 -3.13 22.21 -7.22
CA SER A 221 -3.42 21.92 -8.62
C SER A 221 -2.47 22.67 -9.57
N GLU A 222 -2.21 23.95 -9.32
CA GLU A 222 -1.26 24.78 -10.08
C GLU A 222 0.20 24.30 -9.95
N GLN A 223 0.55 23.67 -8.83
CA GLN A 223 1.84 23.02 -8.62
C GLN A 223 1.94 21.64 -9.28
N GLY A 224 0.86 21.17 -9.92
CA GLY A 224 0.83 19.90 -10.65
C GLY A 224 0.63 18.66 -9.77
N TYR A 225 0.16 18.83 -8.54
CA TYR A 225 -0.21 17.70 -7.67
C TYR A 225 -1.44 16.97 -8.22
N HIS A 226 -1.51 15.68 -7.96
CA HIS A 226 -2.78 14.97 -8.00
C HIS A 226 -3.70 15.49 -6.90
N ILE A 227 -4.98 15.72 -7.22
CA ILE A 227 -5.99 16.10 -6.22
C ILE A 227 -6.88 14.88 -5.96
N VAL A 228 -6.81 14.33 -4.76
CA VAL A 228 -7.52 13.11 -4.38
C VAL A 228 -8.38 13.37 -3.16
N MET A 229 -9.69 13.21 -3.30
CA MET A 229 -10.60 13.26 -2.16
C MET A 229 -10.53 11.93 -1.40
N VAL A 230 -10.35 11.97 -0.08
CA VAL A 230 -10.23 10.76 0.77
C VAL A 230 -11.14 10.85 1.99
N THR A 231 -12.20 10.03 2.02
CA THR A 231 -13.27 10.25 3.01
C THR A 231 -13.88 9.00 3.64
N ASN A 232 -14.14 9.09 4.94
CA ASN A 232 -14.77 8.05 5.74
C ASN A 232 -16.31 8.22 5.71
N GLN A 233 -17.03 7.33 5.02
CA GLN A 233 -18.49 7.43 4.80
C GLN A 233 -19.29 6.37 5.57
N ALA A 234 -19.12 6.37 6.90
CA ALA A 234 -19.77 5.38 7.78
C ALA A 234 -21.31 5.46 7.79
N GLY A 235 -21.89 6.57 7.31
CA GLY A 235 -23.34 6.73 7.19
C GLY A 235 -23.99 5.69 6.27
N VAL A 236 -23.26 5.14 5.30
CA VAL A 236 -23.73 4.02 4.46
C VAL A 236 -23.92 2.76 5.31
N ALA A 237 -22.91 2.39 6.11
CA ALA A 237 -22.98 1.22 7.00
C ALA A 237 -24.00 1.37 8.13
N LYS A 238 -24.22 2.61 8.60
CA LYS A 238 -25.13 2.96 9.71
C LYS A 238 -26.55 3.34 9.27
N GLU A 239 -26.89 3.13 8.00
CA GLU A 239 -28.23 3.38 7.42
C GLU A 239 -28.70 4.84 7.51
N LYS A 240 -27.78 5.79 7.54
CA LYS A 240 -28.07 7.22 7.60
C LYS A 240 -28.34 7.82 6.23
N PHE A 241 -27.72 7.26 5.20
CA PHE A 241 -28.00 7.57 3.80
C PHE A 241 -27.73 6.35 2.91
N SER A 242 -28.23 6.38 1.67
CA SER A 242 -27.97 5.34 0.69
C SER A 242 -26.60 5.51 0.03
N PHE A 243 -26.09 4.45 -0.58
CA PHE A 243 -24.88 4.55 -1.40
C PHE A 243 -25.06 5.52 -2.57
N THR A 244 -26.28 5.60 -3.13
CA THR A 244 -26.63 6.55 -4.20
C THR A 244 -26.56 7.99 -3.72
N ASP A 245 -27.10 8.31 -2.55
CA ASP A 245 -27.03 9.67 -1.98
C ASP A 245 -25.58 10.14 -1.81
N MET A 246 -24.71 9.24 -1.36
CA MET A 246 -23.27 9.51 -1.22
C MET A 246 -22.62 9.80 -2.59
N GLN A 247 -22.95 9.01 -3.61
CA GLN A 247 -22.45 9.25 -4.97
C GLN A 247 -22.92 10.60 -5.53
N GLU A 248 -24.18 10.97 -5.29
CA GLU A 248 -24.70 12.29 -5.68
C GLU A 248 -23.99 13.43 -4.97
N ASN A 249 -23.64 13.26 -3.69
CA ASN A 249 -22.83 14.22 -2.93
C ASN A 249 -21.44 14.41 -3.55
N PHE A 250 -20.75 13.30 -3.85
CA PHE A 250 -19.44 13.34 -4.50
C PHE A 250 -19.50 14.05 -5.86
N GLU A 251 -20.52 13.76 -6.68
CA GLU A 251 -20.66 14.39 -7.98
C GLU A 251 -20.98 15.88 -7.87
N GLY A 252 -21.83 16.28 -6.92
CA GLY A 252 -22.11 17.69 -6.66
C GLY A 252 -20.85 18.48 -6.26
N ILE A 253 -20.02 17.92 -5.39
CA ILE A 253 -18.75 18.55 -4.98
C ILE A 253 -17.79 18.65 -6.18
N LYS A 254 -17.65 17.57 -6.97
CA LYS A 254 -16.83 17.58 -8.19
C LYS A 254 -17.31 18.64 -9.19
N GLU A 255 -18.62 18.73 -9.42
CA GLU A 255 -19.22 19.72 -10.31
C GLU A 255 -18.92 21.14 -9.81
N PHE A 256 -19.07 21.41 -8.52
CA PHE A 256 -18.74 22.71 -7.92
C PHE A 256 -17.28 23.08 -8.18
N TYR A 257 -16.33 22.22 -7.82
CA TYR A 257 -14.89 22.49 -8.02
C TYR A 257 -14.54 22.67 -9.50
N LYS A 258 -15.22 21.93 -10.39
CA LYS A 258 -15.10 22.10 -11.84
C LYS A 258 -15.53 23.48 -12.31
N THR A 259 -16.55 24.10 -11.71
CA THR A 259 -16.93 25.50 -12.04
C THR A 259 -15.83 26.51 -11.67
N LYS A 260 -14.93 26.15 -10.76
CA LYS A 260 -13.75 26.93 -10.36
C LYS A 260 -12.50 26.59 -11.19
N GLY A 261 -12.63 25.73 -12.20
CA GLY A 261 -11.51 25.25 -13.02
C GLY A 261 -10.65 24.18 -12.34
N LEU A 262 -11.11 23.61 -11.23
CA LEU A 262 -10.42 22.59 -10.45
C LEU A 262 -10.99 21.20 -10.75
N LYS A 263 -10.18 20.16 -10.58
CA LYS A 263 -10.61 18.77 -10.80
C LYS A 263 -10.02 17.87 -9.73
N PHE A 264 -10.76 16.83 -9.38
CA PHE A 264 -10.26 15.68 -8.65
C PHE A 264 -9.77 14.64 -9.68
N ASP A 265 -8.55 14.15 -9.50
CA ASP A 265 -8.02 13.05 -10.31
C ASP A 265 -8.52 11.69 -9.82
N ASP A 266 -8.88 11.58 -8.53
CA ASP A 266 -9.52 10.40 -7.96
C ASP A 266 -10.37 10.74 -6.71
N ILE A 267 -11.29 9.85 -6.35
CA ILE A 267 -12.06 9.89 -5.10
C ILE A 267 -11.98 8.51 -4.46
N GLU A 268 -11.34 8.47 -3.30
CA GLU A 268 -11.24 7.30 -2.46
C GLU A 268 -12.14 7.46 -1.23
N PHE A 269 -12.93 6.43 -0.94
CA PHE A 269 -13.88 6.49 0.15
C PHE A 269 -14.02 5.12 0.85
N CYS A 270 -14.33 5.16 2.14
CA CYS A 270 -14.62 3.97 2.93
C CYS A 270 -16.10 3.96 3.36
N PRO A 271 -16.96 3.13 2.76
CA PRO A 271 -18.36 2.99 3.18
C PRO A 271 -18.53 2.08 4.40
N PHE A 272 -17.48 1.35 4.78
CA PHE A 272 -17.51 0.32 5.82
C PHE A 272 -17.36 0.88 7.24
N HIS A 273 -17.96 0.18 8.21
CA HIS A 273 -17.80 0.48 9.63
C HIS A 273 -18.01 -0.78 10.48
N LYS A 274 -17.11 -1.03 11.45
CA LYS A 274 -17.17 -2.18 12.36
C LYS A 274 -18.47 -2.28 13.18
N ASP A 275 -19.10 -1.14 13.45
CA ASP A 275 -20.40 -1.04 14.14
C ASP A 275 -21.56 -0.76 13.18
N GLY A 276 -21.42 -1.11 11.90
CA GLY A 276 -22.48 -0.94 10.89
C GLY A 276 -23.66 -1.87 11.13
N THR A 277 -24.88 -1.43 10.79
CA THR A 277 -26.08 -2.28 10.86
C THR A 277 -26.35 -3.02 9.55
N ARG A 278 -25.87 -2.49 8.41
CA ARG A 278 -25.92 -3.20 7.12
C ARG A 278 -24.84 -4.26 7.03
N ILE A 279 -25.24 -5.52 6.89
CA ILE A 279 -24.32 -6.67 6.78
C ILE A 279 -23.28 -6.49 5.68
N GLU A 280 -23.68 -5.91 4.54
CA GLU A 280 -22.81 -5.65 3.38
C GLU A 280 -21.71 -4.61 3.65
N TYR A 281 -21.82 -3.84 4.73
CA TYR A 281 -20.86 -2.81 5.09
C TYR A 281 -20.29 -2.95 6.52
N HIS A 282 -20.63 -4.04 7.21
CA HIS A 282 -20.20 -4.34 8.57
C HIS A 282 -18.82 -5.01 8.56
N PHE A 283 -17.78 -4.22 8.29
CA PHE A 283 -16.41 -4.71 8.20
C PHE A 283 -15.45 -3.82 8.97
N ASP A 284 -14.47 -4.43 9.62
CA ASP A 284 -13.26 -3.75 10.05
C ASP A 284 -12.24 -3.80 8.90
N THR A 285 -11.67 -2.66 8.54
CA THR A 285 -10.99 -2.48 7.25
C THR A 285 -9.83 -1.50 7.34
N ILE A 286 -8.77 -1.81 6.58
CA ILE A 286 -7.61 -0.94 6.41
C ILE A 286 -7.95 0.28 5.53
N LEU A 287 -8.99 0.20 4.70
CA LEU A 287 -9.49 1.31 3.90
C LEU A 287 -9.89 2.53 4.75
N ARG A 288 -10.36 2.32 5.99
CA ARG A 288 -10.89 3.37 6.86
C ARG A 288 -9.80 4.21 7.53
N LYS A 289 -9.77 5.53 7.32
CA LYS A 289 -8.86 6.44 8.06
C LYS A 289 -9.06 6.30 9.58
N PRO A 290 -7.99 6.34 10.41
CA PRO A 290 -6.62 6.74 10.07
C PRO A 290 -5.75 5.64 9.42
N ASN A 291 -6.31 4.45 9.13
CA ASN A 291 -5.58 3.47 8.35
C ASN A 291 -5.38 3.95 6.90
N PRO A 292 -4.31 3.49 6.23
CA PRO A 292 -3.89 4.11 4.98
C PRO A 292 -4.47 3.49 3.70
N GLY A 293 -5.44 2.59 3.78
CA GLY A 293 -5.90 1.82 2.62
C GLY A 293 -6.37 2.69 1.46
N MET A 294 -7.09 3.79 1.72
CA MET A 294 -7.50 4.74 0.66
C MET A 294 -6.32 5.42 -0.02
N ILE A 295 -5.32 5.84 0.75
CA ILE A 295 -4.08 6.45 0.23
C ILE A 295 -3.34 5.45 -0.66
N LEU A 296 -3.16 4.23 -0.17
CA LEU A 296 -2.46 3.17 -0.89
C LEU A 296 -3.19 2.77 -2.16
N LYS A 297 -4.53 2.75 -2.14
CA LYS A 297 -5.36 2.45 -3.32
C LYS A 297 -5.22 3.52 -4.41
N ALA A 298 -5.20 4.81 -4.05
CA ALA A 298 -4.95 5.88 -5.02
C ALA A 298 -3.57 5.75 -5.70
N CYS A 299 -2.58 5.19 -5.00
CA CYS A 299 -1.24 4.97 -5.54
C CYS A 299 -1.21 3.90 -6.64
N ASP A 300 -2.21 3.03 -6.73
CA ASP A 300 -2.30 1.93 -7.70
C ASP A 300 -2.58 2.41 -9.12
N SER A 301 -3.26 3.55 -9.23
CA SER A 301 -3.77 4.11 -10.48
C SER A 301 -2.97 5.34 -10.90
N LEU A 302 -2.63 6.22 -9.95
CA LEU A 302 -2.09 7.54 -10.22
C LEU A 302 -0.55 7.63 -10.25
N LYS A 303 0.17 6.62 -9.75
CA LYS A 303 1.64 6.64 -9.59
C LYS A 303 2.08 7.86 -8.75
N ILE A 304 1.69 7.84 -7.48
CA ILE A 304 1.88 8.96 -6.56
C ILE A 304 3.27 8.91 -5.93
N ASP A 305 3.93 10.06 -5.88
CA ASP A 305 5.12 10.29 -5.05
C ASP A 305 4.68 10.61 -3.61
N LEU A 306 4.51 9.56 -2.80
CA LEU A 306 3.98 9.69 -1.43
C LEU A 306 4.88 10.51 -0.52
N LYS A 307 6.20 10.47 -0.71
CA LYS A 307 7.18 11.20 0.13
C LYS A 307 6.99 12.72 0.03
N ASN A 308 6.58 13.21 -1.14
CA ASN A 308 6.31 14.62 -1.39
C ASN A 308 4.80 14.94 -1.39
N SER A 309 3.95 14.01 -0.96
CA SER A 309 2.51 14.18 -0.85
C SER A 309 2.10 14.70 0.54
N ILE A 310 0.85 15.16 0.64
CA ILE A 310 0.27 15.65 1.88
C ILE A 310 -1.19 15.22 2.02
N MET A 311 -1.59 14.86 3.24
CA MET A 311 -2.99 14.73 3.66
C MET A 311 -3.41 15.99 4.42
N ILE A 312 -4.56 16.55 4.05
CA ILE A 312 -5.20 17.68 4.72
C ILE A 312 -6.58 17.26 5.22
N GLY A 313 -6.87 17.52 6.48
CA GLY A 313 -8.17 17.29 7.10
C GLY A 313 -8.39 18.17 8.32
N ASP A 314 -9.50 18.00 9.03
CA ASP A 314 -9.85 18.77 10.24
C ASP A 314 -9.78 17.92 11.52
N ASN A 315 -9.75 16.60 11.42
CA ASN A 315 -9.80 15.71 12.58
C ASN A 315 -8.44 15.05 12.85
N PRO A 316 -7.73 15.39 13.94
CA PRO A 316 -6.41 14.85 14.22
C PRO A 316 -6.40 13.34 14.52
N GLU A 317 -7.50 12.73 14.96
CA GLU A 317 -7.57 11.29 15.22
C GLU A 317 -7.81 10.49 13.94
N ILE A 318 -8.43 11.12 12.94
CA ILE A 318 -8.83 10.47 11.68
C ILE A 318 -7.83 10.80 10.57
N ASP A 319 -7.40 12.04 10.43
CA ASP A 319 -6.64 12.53 9.27
C ASP A 319 -5.13 12.47 9.46
N ASN A 320 -4.66 12.12 10.65
CA ASN A 320 -3.28 11.65 10.85
C ASN A 320 -3.17 10.19 10.39
N ILE A 321 -2.94 10.02 9.09
CA ILE A 321 -2.83 8.70 8.47
C ILE A 321 -1.63 7.94 9.04
N LYS A 322 -1.84 6.65 9.36
CA LYS A 322 -0.81 5.72 9.85
C LYS A 322 0.15 5.28 8.72
N LEU A 323 0.83 6.25 8.10
CA LEU A 323 1.96 6.05 7.19
C LEU A 323 3.11 6.98 7.61
N PRO A 324 4.29 6.45 7.91
CA PRO A 324 5.36 7.22 8.56
C PRO A 324 6.03 8.24 7.63
N TYR A 325 5.72 8.18 6.34
CA TYR A 325 6.35 8.98 5.29
C TYR A 325 5.37 9.91 4.57
N LEU A 326 4.07 9.88 4.92
CA LEU A 326 3.09 10.83 4.38
C LEU A 326 2.95 12.00 5.36
N LYS A 327 3.13 13.22 4.87
CA LYS A 327 2.87 14.41 5.68
C LYS A 327 1.36 14.53 5.90
N CYS A 328 0.93 14.71 7.15
CA CYS A 328 -0.45 15.04 7.50
C CYS A 328 -0.49 16.45 8.11
N GLU A 329 -1.49 17.24 7.74
CA GLU A 329 -1.71 18.60 8.21
C GLU A 329 -3.17 18.76 8.61
N ILE A 330 -3.40 19.21 9.84
CA ILE A 330 -4.74 19.38 10.41
C ILE A 330 -5.07 20.87 10.38
N LEU A 331 -6.12 21.23 9.64
CA LEU A 331 -6.61 22.60 9.55
C LEU A 331 -7.36 22.96 10.84
N ASN A 332 -7.05 24.12 11.39
CA ASN A 332 -7.79 24.66 12.53
C ASN A 332 -8.99 25.50 12.05
N GLU A 333 -9.95 25.77 12.93
CA GLU A 333 -11.13 26.60 12.61
C GLU A 333 -10.77 27.94 11.94
N LYS A 334 -9.65 28.57 12.30
CA LYS A 334 -9.19 29.85 11.70
C LYS A 334 -8.74 29.73 10.24
N GLU A 335 -8.37 28.54 9.79
CA GLU A 335 -7.97 28.27 8.41
C GLU A 335 -9.17 27.82 7.56
N LEU A 336 -10.27 27.43 8.22
CA LEU A 336 -11.51 26.96 7.62
C LEU A 336 -12.63 28.04 7.58
N VAL A 337 -12.52 29.11 8.37
CA VAL A 337 -13.53 30.20 8.49
C VAL A 337 -13.13 31.47 7.76
#